data_AF-A0A9E1XDR3-F1
#
_entry.id   AF-A0A9E1XDR3-F1
#
_cell.length_a   1.000
_cell.length_b   1.000
_cell.length_c   1.000
_cell.angle_alpha   90.00
_cell.angle_beta   90.00
_cell.angle_gamma   90.00
#
_symmetry.space_group_name_H-M   'P 1'
#
loop_
_entity.id
_entity.type
_entity.pdbx_description
1 polymer ?
#
loop_
_entity_poly.entity_id
_entity_poly.type
_entity_poly.pdbx_seq_one_letter_code
_entity_poly.pdbx_strand_id
1 'polypeptide(L)'
;GPFYGPYLQRTGLDHPGRVDILAQLPNTPTDCICKIEQFCQQGFSELYLKNMAHHMVEMPWEWAKDAVHIFWVRHPRKVIRSFAKVWPQAQLADIGIVEQAKQWQQLNHFQGPKLIVDSDEMLANPELVFPQICTALGLLYYDAMLSWESGEKPYDGPWAPYWYNNVQASQGFGPPSPLGETLTGRYLELEQQALPYYEELWQQRLRLNTF
;
A
#
# COMPACT_ATOMS: atom_id res chain seq x y z
N GLY A 1 8.47 -3.41 1.42
CA GLY A 1 8.05 -2.79 2.68
C GLY A 1 9.24 -2.51 3.55
N PRO A 2 10.01 -1.44 3.29
CA PRO A 2 11.21 -1.15 4.08
C PRO A 2 10.93 -1.00 5.57
N PHE A 3 9.75 -0.51 5.99
CA PHE A 3 9.45 -0.17 7.40
C PHE A 3 8.65 -1.22 8.18
N TYR A 4 8.56 -2.46 7.67
CA TYR A 4 7.84 -3.51 8.39
C TYR A 4 8.58 -3.98 9.65
N GLY A 5 9.92 -4.09 9.60
CA GLY A 5 10.75 -4.42 10.76
C GLY A 5 10.60 -3.42 11.91
N PRO A 6 10.80 -2.10 11.68
CA PRO A 6 10.57 -1.07 12.71
C PRO A 6 9.17 -1.10 13.31
N TYR A 7 8.15 -1.33 12.48
CA TYR A 7 6.77 -1.47 12.95
C TYR A 7 6.62 -2.63 13.94
N LEU A 8 7.15 -3.81 13.60
CA LEU A 8 7.10 -4.99 14.47
C LEU A 8 7.93 -4.83 15.74
N GLN A 9 9.10 -4.19 15.66
CA GLN A 9 9.92 -3.88 16.83
C GLN A 9 9.17 -2.96 17.79
N ARG A 10 8.66 -1.83 17.29
CA ARG A 10 7.99 -0.82 18.10
C ARG A 10 6.71 -1.33 18.75
N THR A 11 5.89 -2.10 18.01
CA THR A 11 4.57 -2.53 18.50
C THR A 11 4.61 -3.83 19.30
N GLY A 12 5.65 -4.66 19.12
CA GLY A 12 5.72 -5.99 19.75
C GLY A 12 4.68 -7.00 19.24
N LEU A 13 3.91 -6.67 18.20
CA LEU A 13 2.82 -7.52 17.70
C LEU A 13 3.32 -8.86 17.14
N ASP A 14 2.69 -9.94 17.56
CA ASP A 14 2.92 -11.28 17.00
C ASP A 14 2.19 -11.47 15.67
N HIS A 15 2.62 -10.71 14.66
CA HIS A 15 2.04 -10.70 13.33
C HIS A 15 2.59 -11.85 12.47
N PRO A 16 1.82 -12.41 11.51
CA PRO A 16 2.31 -13.40 10.55
C PRO A 16 3.69 -13.06 9.98
N GLY A 17 4.62 -14.00 10.10
CA GLY A 17 6.00 -13.87 9.62
C GLY A 17 6.92 -13.03 10.51
N ARG A 18 6.52 -12.64 11.74
CA ARG A 18 7.31 -11.74 12.61
C ARG A 18 8.77 -12.14 12.72
N VAL A 19 9.05 -13.40 13.07
CA VAL A 19 10.42 -13.89 13.29
C VAL A 19 11.26 -13.72 12.03
N ASP A 20 10.74 -14.15 10.87
CA ASP A 20 11.46 -14.07 9.59
C ASP A 20 11.64 -12.62 9.13
N ILE A 21 10.62 -11.78 9.31
CA ILE A 21 10.69 -10.34 8.99
C ILE A 21 11.78 -9.66 9.80
N LEU A 22 11.82 -9.89 11.12
CA LEU A 22 12.82 -9.30 12.00
C LEU A 22 14.22 -9.85 11.78
N ALA A 23 14.36 -11.07 11.24
CA ALA A 23 15.64 -11.67 10.92
C ALA A 23 16.21 -11.19 9.57
N GLN A 24 15.35 -10.88 8.59
CA GLN A 24 15.77 -10.62 7.21
C GLN A 24 15.73 -9.14 6.80
N LEU A 25 14.97 -8.31 7.52
CA LEU A 25 14.81 -6.89 7.19
C LEU A 25 15.47 -5.97 8.22
N PRO A 26 15.81 -4.73 7.84
CA PRO A 26 16.17 -3.70 8.79
C PRO A 26 15.09 -3.53 9.86
N ASN A 27 15.51 -3.34 11.10
CA ASN A 27 14.64 -3.27 12.28
C ASN A 27 14.55 -1.86 12.89
N THR A 28 15.37 -0.93 12.42
CA THR A 28 15.34 0.47 12.85
C THR A 28 15.04 1.39 11.67
N PRO A 29 14.39 2.56 11.89
CA PRO A 29 14.13 3.50 10.81
C PRO A 29 15.41 3.97 10.11
N THR A 30 16.49 4.17 10.87
CA THR A 30 17.80 4.56 10.35
C THR A 30 18.35 3.52 9.37
N ASP A 31 18.31 2.24 9.73
CA ASP A 31 18.79 1.16 8.87
C ASP A 31 17.93 1.02 7.60
N CYS A 32 16.61 1.23 7.71
CA CYS A 32 15.71 1.27 6.56
C CYS A 32 16.11 2.38 5.57
N ILE A 33 16.34 3.60 6.07
CA ILE A 33 16.72 4.76 5.26
C ILE A 33 18.08 4.54 4.62
N CYS A 34 19.08 4.08 5.39
CA CYS A 34 20.40 3.78 4.87
C CYS A 34 20.34 2.76 3.72
N LYS A 35 19.53 1.72 3.86
CA LYS A 35 19.33 0.73 2.79
C LYS A 35 18.64 1.33 1.55
N ILE A 36 17.68 2.24 1.73
CA ILE A 36 17.03 2.95 0.62
C ILE A 36 18.06 3.83 -0.11
N GLU A 37 18.86 4.61 0.62
CA GLU A 37 19.92 5.44 0.06
C GLU A 37 20.95 4.62 -0.72
N GLN A 38 21.33 3.44 -0.21
CA GLN A 38 22.18 2.50 -0.94
C GLN A 38 21.57 2.04 -2.26
N PHE A 39 20.25 1.78 -2.31
CA PHE A 39 19.58 1.45 -3.57
C PHE A 39 19.56 2.64 -4.53
N CYS A 40 19.31 3.86 -4.04
CA CYS A 40 19.37 5.07 -4.87
C CYS A 40 20.75 5.28 -5.51
N GLN A 41 21.83 4.81 -4.87
CA GLN A 41 23.19 4.89 -5.39
C GLN A 41 23.54 3.81 -6.43
N GLN A 42 22.68 2.81 -6.66
CA GLN A 42 22.93 1.71 -7.61
C GLN A 42 22.61 2.07 -9.07
N GLY A 43 22.21 3.31 -9.35
CA GLY A 43 22.01 3.79 -10.73
C GLY A 43 20.67 3.38 -11.36
N PHE A 44 19.70 2.94 -10.57
CA PHE A 44 18.32 2.79 -11.05
C PHE A 44 17.72 4.16 -11.38
N SER A 45 16.94 4.23 -12.46
CA SER A 45 16.21 5.44 -12.85
C SER A 45 15.08 5.76 -11.86
N GLU A 46 14.38 4.73 -11.39
CA GLU A 46 13.31 4.83 -10.40
C GLU A 46 13.39 3.72 -9.35
N LEU A 47 12.97 4.02 -8.12
CA LEU A 47 12.84 3.06 -7.03
C LEU A 47 11.41 3.07 -6.48
N TYR A 48 10.72 1.93 -6.57
CA TYR A 48 9.37 1.79 -6.03
C TYR A 48 9.37 1.22 -4.61
N LEU A 49 8.88 2.02 -3.65
CA LEU A 49 8.82 1.65 -2.23
C LEU A 49 7.36 1.47 -1.78
N LYS A 50 6.96 0.23 -1.53
CA LYS A 50 5.62 -0.10 -1.00
C LYS A 50 5.65 -0.30 0.51
N ASN A 51 4.80 0.42 1.26
CA ASN A 51 4.50 0.17 2.67
C ASN A 51 2.99 0.15 2.92
N MET A 52 2.55 -0.56 3.96
CA MET A 52 1.25 -0.30 4.58
C MET A 52 1.36 0.98 5.40
N ALA A 53 0.30 1.79 5.43
CA ALA A 53 0.33 3.08 6.12
C ALA A 53 0.68 2.97 7.61
N HIS A 54 0.17 1.93 8.29
CA HIS A 54 0.47 1.71 9.71
C HIS A 54 1.95 1.37 9.98
N HIS A 55 2.71 0.91 8.98
CA HIS A 55 4.16 0.74 9.12
C HIS A 55 4.91 2.07 9.25
N MET A 56 4.31 3.17 8.78
CA MET A 56 4.92 4.51 8.75
C MET A 56 4.49 5.40 9.92
N VAL A 57 3.79 4.86 10.92
CA VAL A 57 3.43 5.60 12.14
C VAL A 57 4.68 5.86 12.97
N GLU A 58 4.87 7.12 13.36
CA GLU A 58 6.06 7.61 14.10
C GLU A 58 7.39 7.41 13.35
N MET A 59 7.34 7.14 12.05
CA MET A 59 8.53 7.03 11.22
C MET A 59 8.95 8.41 10.68
N PRO A 60 10.25 8.64 10.46
CA PRO A 60 10.72 9.84 9.78
C PRO A 60 10.24 9.84 8.31
N TRP A 61 9.82 11.00 7.82
CA TRP A 61 9.36 11.19 6.44
C TRP A 61 10.28 12.09 5.60
N GLU A 62 11.16 12.87 6.24
CA GLU A 62 11.97 13.90 5.57
C GLU A 62 12.86 13.33 4.44
N TRP A 63 13.33 12.09 4.59
CA TRP A 63 14.10 11.39 3.55
C TRP A 63 13.31 11.20 2.24
N ALA A 64 11.98 11.25 2.29
CA ALA A 64 11.08 11.06 1.16
C ALA A 64 10.45 12.37 0.65
N LYS A 65 10.92 13.55 1.09
CA LYS A 65 10.28 14.84 0.79
C LYS A 65 10.18 15.20 -0.70
N ASP A 66 11.14 14.71 -1.48
CA ASP A 66 11.26 14.92 -2.91
C ASP A 66 10.73 13.71 -3.72
N ALA A 67 10.22 12.69 -3.02
CA ALA A 67 9.70 11.49 -3.65
C ALA A 67 8.29 11.71 -4.22
N VAL A 68 7.93 10.82 -5.14
CA VAL A 68 6.57 10.70 -5.64
C VAL A 68 5.74 9.85 -4.66
N HIS A 69 4.57 10.34 -4.24
CA HIS A 69 3.71 9.66 -3.28
C HIS A 69 2.38 9.20 -3.89
N ILE A 70 2.11 7.90 -3.82
CA ILE A 70 0.83 7.32 -4.24
C ILE A 70 0.12 6.68 -3.05
N PHE A 71 -1.12 7.10 -2.82
CA PHE A 71 -2.01 6.54 -1.81
C PHE A 71 -3.08 5.69 -2.49
N TRP A 72 -2.98 4.37 -2.33
CA TRP A 72 -3.99 3.45 -2.81
C TRP A 72 -5.12 3.34 -1.78
N VAL A 73 -6.33 3.73 -2.18
CA VAL A 73 -7.55 3.57 -1.37
C VAL A 73 -8.44 2.49 -1.95
N ARG A 74 -9.21 1.87 -1.07
CA ARG A 74 -10.17 0.82 -1.40
C ARG A 74 -11.25 0.81 -0.32
N HIS A 75 -12.49 0.55 -0.70
CA HIS A 75 -13.61 0.52 0.25
C HIS A 75 -13.28 -0.38 1.47
N PRO A 76 -13.45 0.12 2.73
CA PRO A 76 -13.03 -0.59 3.94
C PRO A 76 -13.56 -2.01 4.05
N ARG A 77 -14.84 -2.22 3.70
CA ARG A 77 -15.44 -3.56 3.61
C ARG A 77 -14.58 -4.58 2.84
N LYS A 78 -14.07 -4.20 1.67
CA LYS A 78 -13.23 -5.07 0.82
C LYS A 78 -11.88 -5.33 1.48
N VAL A 79 -11.28 -4.30 2.07
CA VAL A 79 -10.03 -4.40 2.82
C VAL A 79 -10.20 -5.38 3.99
N ILE A 80 -11.20 -5.18 4.83
CA ILE A 80 -11.49 -6.01 6.00
C ILE A 80 -11.74 -7.47 5.58
N ARG A 81 -12.58 -7.72 4.56
CA ARG A 81 -12.85 -9.07 4.04
C ARG A 81 -11.59 -9.80 3.59
N SER A 82 -10.63 -9.09 3.00
CA SER A 82 -9.38 -9.68 2.54
C SER A 82 -8.39 -9.87 3.70
N PHE A 83 -8.24 -8.84 4.53
CA PHE A 83 -7.23 -8.78 5.59
C PHE A 83 -7.55 -9.75 6.73
N ALA A 84 -8.83 -9.87 7.10
CA ALA A 84 -9.31 -10.77 8.14
C ALA A 84 -9.09 -12.26 7.85
N LYS A 85 -8.81 -12.64 6.59
CA LYS A 85 -8.44 -14.03 6.24
C LYS A 85 -7.09 -14.45 6.83
N VAL A 86 -6.20 -13.48 7.00
CA VAL A 86 -4.83 -13.69 7.49
C VAL A 86 -4.67 -13.17 8.91
N TRP A 87 -5.36 -12.07 9.26
CA TRP A 87 -5.35 -11.47 10.59
C TRP A 87 -6.78 -11.30 11.16
N PRO A 88 -7.41 -12.38 11.67
CA PRO A 88 -8.80 -12.39 12.11
C PRO A 88 -9.12 -11.52 13.33
N GLN A 89 -8.12 -10.91 13.96
CA GLN A 89 -8.22 -9.99 15.09
C GLN A 89 -7.99 -8.53 14.68
N ALA A 90 -7.98 -8.24 13.38
CA ALA A 90 -7.77 -6.89 12.84
C ALA A 90 -8.59 -5.81 13.53
N GLN A 91 -7.92 -4.70 13.81
CA GLN A 91 -8.45 -3.47 14.36
C GLN A 91 -8.33 -2.33 13.32
N LEU A 92 -8.85 -1.15 13.67
CA LEU A 92 -8.82 0.02 12.80
C LEU A 92 -7.40 0.42 12.40
N ALA A 93 -6.46 0.36 13.36
CA ALA A 93 -5.05 0.67 13.12
C ALA A 93 -4.38 -0.32 12.15
N ASP A 94 -4.81 -1.59 12.11
CA ASP A 94 -4.20 -2.62 11.26
C ASP A 94 -4.55 -2.41 9.78
N ILE A 95 -5.76 -1.96 9.48
CA ILE A 95 -6.16 -1.69 8.09
C ILE A 95 -5.60 -0.38 7.55
N GLY A 96 -5.04 0.48 8.42
CA GLY A 96 -4.19 1.62 8.07
C GLY A 96 -4.90 2.84 7.50
N ILE A 97 -6.24 2.87 7.41
CA ILE A 97 -6.96 3.96 6.73
C ILE A 97 -6.88 5.28 7.49
N VAL A 98 -6.86 5.23 8.82
CA VAL A 98 -6.70 6.42 9.67
C VAL A 98 -5.31 7.01 9.47
N GLU A 99 -4.30 6.15 9.39
CA GLU A 99 -2.91 6.49 9.17
C GLU A 99 -2.72 7.07 7.76
N GLN A 100 -3.37 6.51 6.73
CA GLN A 100 -3.36 7.07 5.38
C GLN A 100 -3.93 8.51 5.37
N ALA A 101 -5.06 8.75 6.04
CA ALA A 101 -5.67 10.08 6.10
C ALA A 101 -4.75 11.12 6.78
N LYS A 102 -4.15 10.74 7.91
CA LYS A 102 -3.17 11.58 8.62
C LYS A 102 -1.93 11.86 7.77
N GLN A 103 -1.40 10.82 7.13
CA GLN A 103 -0.21 10.92 6.27
C GLN A 103 -0.49 11.80 5.05
N TRP A 104 -1.66 11.66 4.41
CA TRP A 104 -2.05 12.52 3.30
C TRP A 104 -1.96 14.02 3.63
N GLN A 105 -2.44 14.39 4.82
CA GLN A 105 -2.35 15.75 5.34
C GLN A 105 -0.90 16.12 5.72
N GLN A 106 -0.18 15.21 6.39
CA GLN A 106 1.22 15.42 6.78
C GLN A 106 2.09 15.77 5.57
N LEU A 107 1.91 15.10 4.43
CA LEU A 107 2.71 15.34 3.23
C LEU A 107 2.32 16.60 2.44
N ASN A 108 1.44 17.47 2.95
CA ASN A 108 1.10 18.74 2.28
C ASN A 108 2.29 19.70 2.10
N HIS A 109 3.33 19.58 2.92
CA HIS A 109 4.52 20.43 2.85
C HIS A 109 5.65 19.85 1.97
N PHE A 110 5.45 18.65 1.41
CA PHE A 110 6.41 18.01 0.52
C PHE A 110 6.24 18.52 -0.91
N GLN A 111 7.35 18.62 -1.65
CA GLN A 111 7.37 19.21 -2.99
C GLN A 111 7.07 18.18 -4.08
N GLY A 112 7.29 16.90 -3.81
CA GLY A 112 7.05 15.83 -4.77
C GLY A 112 5.57 15.66 -5.12
N PRO A 113 5.25 15.14 -6.33
CA PRO A 113 3.88 14.83 -6.72
C PRO A 113 3.24 13.86 -5.72
N LYS A 114 1.97 14.11 -5.40
CA LYS A 114 1.18 13.19 -4.59
C LYS A 114 -0.23 13.03 -5.14
N LEU A 115 -0.74 11.81 -5.10
CA LEU A 115 -2.12 11.54 -5.48
C LEU A 115 -2.72 10.37 -4.72
N ILE A 116 -4.04 10.32 -4.71
CA ILE A 116 -4.83 9.21 -4.22
C ILE A 116 -5.43 8.48 -5.43
N VAL A 117 -5.34 7.16 -5.47
CA VAL A 117 -5.96 6.31 -6.50
C VAL A 117 -6.97 5.38 -5.84
N ASP A 118 -8.20 5.36 -6.35
CA ASP A 118 -9.13 4.31 -6.00
C ASP A 118 -8.79 3.02 -6.76
N SER A 119 -8.60 1.95 -5.98
CA SER A 119 -8.17 0.67 -6.53
C SER A 119 -9.22 0.04 -7.43
N ASP A 120 -10.51 0.25 -7.18
CA ASP A 120 -11.56 -0.33 -8.03
C ASP A 120 -11.67 0.41 -9.37
N GLU A 121 -11.52 1.74 -9.37
CA GLU A 121 -11.44 2.54 -10.60
C GLU A 121 -10.23 2.14 -11.46
N MET A 122 -9.06 1.90 -10.84
CA MET A 122 -7.87 1.41 -11.56
C MET A 122 -8.10 0.03 -12.17
N LEU A 123 -8.68 -0.90 -11.42
CA LEU A 123 -8.93 -2.25 -11.91
C LEU A 123 -10.06 -2.33 -12.95
N ALA A 124 -10.95 -1.34 -13.02
CA ALA A 124 -12.08 -1.35 -13.96
C ALA A 124 -11.63 -1.25 -15.42
N ASN A 125 -10.58 -0.48 -15.70
CA ASN A 125 -9.95 -0.40 -17.02
C ASN A 125 -8.46 -0.03 -16.90
N PRO A 126 -7.58 -0.99 -16.55
CA PRO A 126 -6.16 -0.70 -16.29
C PRO A 126 -5.44 -0.11 -17.49
N GLU A 127 -5.75 -0.56 -18.71
CA GLU A 127 -5.16 -0.06 -19.96
C GLU A 127 -5.43 1.43 -20.18
N LEU A 128 -6.62 1.89 -19.80
CA LEU A 128 -6.99 3.30 -19.92
C LEU A 128 -6.49 4.14 -18.73
N VAL A 129 -6.56 3.59 -17.52
CA VAL A 129 -6.36 4.32 -16.26
C VAL A 129 -4.89 4.42 -15.86
N PHE A 130 -4.12 3.34 -16.01
CA PHE A 130 -2.73 3.31 -15.55
C PHE A 130 -1.83 4.37 -16.23
N PRO A 131 -1.95 4.61 -17.56
CA PRO A 131 -1.23 5.72 -18.20
C PRO A 131 -1.56 7.10 -17.63
N GLN A 132 -2.81 7.33 -17.19
CA GLN A 132 -3.23 8.58 -16.55
C GLN A 132 -2.59 8.74 -15.17
N ILE A 133 -2.49 7.64 -14.40
CA ILE A 133 -1.77 7.62 -13.12
C ILE A 133 -0.29 7.93 -13.36
N CYS A 134 0.37 7.25 -14.30
CA CYS A 134 1.77 7.53 -14.65
C CYS A 134 1.97 9.01 -15.03
N THR A 135 1.11 9.55 -15.88
CA THR A 135 1.16 10.96 -16.30
C THR A 135 1.01 11.91 -15.11
N ALA A 136 0.05 11.67 -14.22
CA ALA A 136 -0.17 12.49 -13.03
C ALA A 136 1.01 12.44 -12.04
N LEU A 137 1.78 11.36 -12.06
CA LEU A 137 3.00 11.18 -11.27
C LEU A 137 4.27 11.67 -11.96
N GLY A 138 4.21 12.07 -13.25
CA GLY A 138 5.39 12.38 -14.06
C GLY A 138 6.24 11.17 -14.42
N LEU A 139 5.66 9.97 -14.43
CA LEU A 139 6.31 8.71 -14.78
C LEU A 139 6.02 8.32 -16.23
N LEU A 140 6.99 7.65 -16.87
CA LEU A 140 6.78 7.01 -18.16
C LEU A 140 5.91 5.76 -17.99
N TYR A 141 4.99 5.56 -18.93
CA TYR A 141 4.17 4.36 -19.01
C TYR A 141 4.80 3.35 -19.97
N TYR A 142 4.73 2.06 -19.61
CA TYR A 142 5.07 0.94 -20.48
C TYR A 142 3.96 -0.11 -20.40
N ASP A 143 3.60 -0.73 -21.52
CA ASP A 143 2.58 -1.80 -21.54
C ASP A 143 2.95 -3.00 -20.66
N ALA A 144 4.25 -3.25 -20.49
CA ALA A 144 4.76 -4.26 -19.57
C ALA A 144 4.40 -3.99 -18.09
N MET A 145 3.95 -2.79 -17.72
CA MET A 145 3.48 -2.51 -16.35
C MET A 145 2.14 -3.20 -16.03
N LEU A 146 1.38 -3.63 -17.04
CA LEU A 146 0.06 -4.26 -16.87
C LEU A 146 0.11 -5.79 -16.84
N SER A 147 1.26 -6.38 -17.15
CA SER A 147 1.44 -7.83 -17.24
C SER A 147 2.72 -8.27 -16.55
N TRP A 148 2.69 -9.44 -15.95
CA TRP A 148 3.85 -10.01 -15.26
C TRP A 148 3.83 -11.53 -15.34
N GLU A 149 4.99 -12.14 -15.15
CA GLU A 149 5.05 -13.59 -15.00
C GLU A 149 4.40 -14.00 -13.68
N SER A 150 3.67 -15.13 -13.69
CA SER A 150 3.21 -15.74 -12.45
C SER A 150 4.41 -16.28 -11.62
N GLY A 151 4.17 -16.55 -10.34
CA GLY A 151 5.13 -17.11 -9.40
C GLY A 151 5.77 -16.06 -8.49
N GLU A 152 6.49 -16.57 -7.50
CA GLU A 152 7.23 -15.78 -6.53
C GLU A 152 8.28 -14.90 -7.20
N LYS A 153 8.43 -13.69 -6.70
CA LYS A 153 9.45 -12.74 -7.14
C LYS A 153 10.58 -12.63 -6.12
N PRO A 154 11.83 -12.40 -6.55
CA PRO A 154 12.96 -12.21 -5.63
C PRO A 154 12.77 -11.08 -4.61
N TYR A 155 11.81 -10.19 -4.85
CA TYR A 155 11.46 -9.03 -4.02
C TYR A 155 10.18 -9.19 -3.19
N ASP A 156 9.51 -10.36 -3.23
CA ASP A 156 8.23 -10.57 -2.52
C ASP A 156 8.37 -10.55 -0.99
N GLY A 157 9.58 -10.79 -0.47
CA GLY A 157 9.94 -10.64 0.95
C GLY A 157 9.33 -11.69 1.88
N PRO A 158 9.77 -11.75 3.15
CA PRO A 158 9.39 -12.81 4.10
C PRO A 158 7.90 -12.84 4.47
N TRP A 159 7.14 -11.79 4.14
CA TRP A 159 5.69 -11.75 4.36
C TRP A 159 4.89 -12.41 3.22
N ALA A 160 5.50 -12.69 2.08
CA ALA A 160 4.82 -13.20 0.88
C ALA A 160 3.99 -14.46 1.11
N PRO A 161 4.46 -15.48 1.85
CA PRO A 161 3.69 -16.72 2.07
C PRO A 161 2.33 -16.50 2.73
N TYR A 162 2.15 -15.37 3.43
CA TYR A 162 0.93 -15.04 4.14
C TYR A 162 -0.03 -14.18 3.31
N TRP A 163 0.50 -13.32 2.44
CA TRP A 163 -0.27 -12.25 1.81
C TRP A 163 -0.37 -12.37 0.28
N TYR A 164 0.57 -13.04 -0.40
CA TYR A 164 0.80 -12.88 -1.84
C TYR A 164 0.34 -14.04 -2.71
N ASN A 165 -0.33 -15.06 -2.15
CA ASN A 165 -0.83 -16.22 -2.91
C ASN A 165 -1.61 -15.81 -4.19
N ASN A 166 -2.49 -14.81 -4.10
CA ASN A 166 -3.27 -14.36 -5.25
C ASN A 166 -2.43 -13.59 -6.29
N VAL A 167 -1.45 -12.80 -5.84
CA VAL A 167 -0.58 -12.02 -6.73
C VAL A 167 0.40 -12.93 -7.46
N GLN A 168 0.93 -13.93 -6.75
CA GLN A 168 1.80 -14.94 -7.36
C GLN A 168 1.03 -15.80 -8.37
N ALA A 169 -0.26 -16.05 -8.17
CA ALA A 169 -1.09 -16.77 -9.14
C ALA A 169 -1.51 -15.91 -10.36
N SER A 170 -1.33 -14.58 -10.33
CA SER A 170 -1.78 -13.70 -11.40
C SER A 170 -0.68 -13.41 -12.43
N GLN A 171 -1.10 -12.94 -13.60
CA GLN A 171 -0.21 -12.52 -14.70
C GLN A 171 -0.49 -11.07 -15.15
N GLY A 172 -1.34 -10.36 -14.41
CA GLY A 172 -1.84 -9.03 -14.74
C GLY A 172 -2.93 -8.63 -13.75
N PHE A 173 -3.50 -7.43 -13.97
CA PHE A 173 -4.61 -6.94 -13.16
C PHE A 173 -5.89 -7.74 -13.43
N GLY A 174 -6.57 -8.15 -12.36
CA GLY A 174 -7.92 -8.74 -12.43
C GLY A 174 -9.01 -7.67 -12.28
N PRO A 175 -10.28 -8.00 -12.57
CA PRO A 175 -11.37 -7.05 -12.40
C PRO A 175 -11.55 -6.66 -10.92
N PRO A 176 -12.15 -5.49 -10.64
CA PRO A 176 -12.45 -5.09 -9.28
C PRO A 176 -13.42 -6.10 -8.65
N SER A 177 -13.12 -6.53 -7.42
CA SER A 177 -14.04 -7.41 -6.68
C SER A 177 -15.34 -6.66 -6.38
N PRO A 178 -16.52 -7.32 -6.34
CA PRO A 178 -17.74 -6.68 -5.87
C PRO A 178 -17.59 -6.21 -4.43
N LEU A 179 -18.38 -5.21 -4.01
CA LEU A 179 -18.39 -4.74 -2.62
C LEU A 179 -18.78 -5.87 -1.65
N GLY A 180 -19.66 -6.76 -2.11
CA GLY A 180 -20.17 -7.89 -1.33
C GLY A 180 -21.18 -7.47 -0.27
N GLU A 181 -21.71 -8.47 0.42
CA GLU A 181 -22.70 -8.29 1.48
C GLU A 181 -22.16 -7.43 2.62
N THR A 182 -23.05 -6.80 3.39
CA THR A 182 -22.68 -6.08 4.61
C THR A 182 -21.94 -7.02 5.58
N LEU A 183 -20.89 -6.50 6.21
CA LEU A 183 -20.18 -7.24 7.27
C LEU A 183 -21.07 -7.41 8.51
N THR A 184 -20.70 -8.33 9.39
CA THR A 184 -21.45 -8.60 10.63
C THR A 184 -20.54 -8.54 11.85
N GLY A 185 -21.14 -8.32 13.03
CA GLY A 185 -20.43 -8.24 14.31
C GLY A 185 -19.31 -7.21 14.31
N ARG A 186 -18.16 -7.56 14.90
CA ARG A 186 -16.98 -6.68 15.03
C ARG A 186 -16.49 -6.09 13.71
N TYR A 187 -16.71 -6.79 12.59
CA TYR A 187 -16.26 -6.32 11.28
C TYR A 187 -17.16 -5.23 10.69
N LEU A 188 -18.45 -5.22 11.05
CA LEU A 188 -19.35 -4.13 10.71
C LEU A 188 -18.96 -2.86 11.46
N GLU A 189 -18.69 -2.97 12.75
CA GLU A 189 -18.22 -1.86 13.58
C GLU A 189 -16.89 -1.29 13.05
N LEU A 190 -15.97 -2.17 12.66
CA LEU A 190 -14.71 -1.78 12.04
C LEU A 190 -14.92 -1.07 10.70
N GLU A 191 -15.82 -1.55 9.86
CA GLU A 191 -16.20 -0.90 8.60
C GLU A 191 -16.76 0.51 8.84
N GLN A 192 -17.69 0.65 9.79
CA GLN A 192 -18.30 1.93 10.15
C GLN A 192 -17.28 2.94 10.67
N GLN A 193 -16.32 2.51 11.47
CA GLN A 193 -15.23 3.37 11.95
C GLN A 193 -14.28 3.81 10.83
N ALA A 194 -14.07 2.94 9.84
CA ALA A 194 -13.15 3.18 8.73
C ALA A 194 -13.75 4.05 7.61
N LEU A 195 -15.07 3.99 7.41
CA LEU A 195 -15.77 4.64 6.31
C LEU A 195 -15.52 6.15 6.21
N PRO A 196 -15.62 6.95 7.30
CA PRO A 196 -15.40 8.40 7.21
C PRO A 196 -14.02 8.78 6.64
N TYR A 197 -12.96 8.07 7.05
CA TYR A 197 -11.60 8.29 6.56
C TYR A 197 -11.43 7.88 5.10
N TYR A 198 -12.05 6.77 4.71
CA TYR A 198 -12.09 6.36 3.32
C TYR A 198 -12.82 7.38 2.45
N GLU A 199 -13.98 7.88 2.88
CA GLU A 199 -14.75 8.87 2.13
C GLU A 199 -13.98 10.19 1.98
N GLU A 200 -13.30 10.66 3.04
CA GLU A 200 -12.43 11.84 2.99
C GLU A 200 -11.34 11.71 1.92
N LEU A 201 -10.63 10.58 1.89
CA LEU A 201 -9.58 10.31 0.92
C LEU A 201 -10.15 10.10 -0.49
N TRP A 202 -11.26 9.36 -0.60
CA TRP A 202 -11.89 9.04 -1.87
C TRP A 202 -12.38 10.30 -2.58
N GLN A 203 -12.88 11.30 -1.85
CA GLN A 203 -13.26 12.59 -2.44
C GLN A 203 -12.09 13.35 -3.08
N GLN A 204 -10.88 13.13 -2.57
CA GLN A 204 -9.63 13.76 -3.02
C GLN A 204 -8.86 12.94 -4.05
N ARG A 205 -9.37 11.77 -4.45
CA ARG A 205 -8.72 10.91 -5.44
C ARG A 205 -8.58 11.58 -6.80
N LEU A 206 -7.59 11.11 -7.56
CA LEU A 206 -7.40 11.46 -8.96
C LEU A 206 -8.69 11.19 -9.73
N ARG A 207 -9.21 12.21 -10.42
CA ARG A 207 -10.35 12.06 -11.31
C ARG A 207 -9.85 11.47 -12.63
N LEU A 208 -10.18 10.21 -12.85
CA LEU A 208 -9.80 9.47 -14.04
C LEU A 208 -10.86 9.66 -15.12
N ASN A 209 -10.42 9.86 -16.36
CA ASN A 209 -11.30 9.79 -17.51
C ASN A 209 -11.51 8.31 -17.86
N THR A 210 -12.73 7.83 -17.68
CA THR A 210 -13.10 6.43 -17.90
C THR A 210 -13.82 6.19 -19.23
N PHE A 211 -13.86 7.19 -20.12
CA PHE A 211 -14.58 7.18 -21.40
C PHE A 211 -13.75 7.86 -22.50
#